data_AF-A0A934ZEW2-F1
#
_entry.id   AF-A0A934ZEW2-F1
#
_cell.length_a   1.000
_cell.length_b   1.000
_cell.length_c   1.000
_cell.angle_alpha   90.00
_cell.angle_beta   90.00
_cell.angle_gamma   90.00
#
_symmetry.space_group_name_H-M   'P 1'
#
loop_
_entity.id
_entity.type
_entity.pdbx_description
1 polymer ?
#
loop_
_entity_poly.entity_id
_entity_poly.type
_entity_poly.pdbx_seq_one_letter_code
_entity_poly.pdbx_strand_id
1 'polypeptide(L)'
;MLVTSSQSVRSLVVRLNKGEDLAESLASLITSQRITVATVQGHGALEAVILDSYDARARTYGDARTFTGRLELISLQGHLSTREGHPDLYLHAAVARDTGNGVEVLGGRLIEAQVVAVELTLLLHDDLHLERTPETTGIPTWRTGSAVQSAPARPAPAPALATASSIAESVRPRRITTAERAEAAAQAPAPAPEVMVARRPAPTPEVVTKPTTLAEAAQQLHAMPAKHERTVDENVTPEVGLGDVLLHPTLGDAQVVGLNDDRCDIKLDRSGSVRAIMLDYFEVTPQSPRDGVKVWKLVSRKPR
;
A
#
# COMPACT_ATOMS: atom_id res chain seq x y z
N MET A 1 7.31 24.95 23.81
CA MET A 1 8.18 23.76 23.95
C MET A 1 7.75 23.03 25.21
N LEU A 2 7.38 21.75 25.10
CA LEU A 2 7.09 20.89 26.25
C LEU A 2 8.31 20.00 26.50
N VAL A 3 8.77 19.95 27.75
CA VAL A 3 9.88 19.09 28.18
C VAL A 3 9.41 18.30 29.39
N THR A 4 9.62 17.00 29.37
CA THR A 4 9.38 16.12 30.50
C THR A 4 10.51 15.10 30.60
N SER A 5 10.76 14.58 31.80
CA SER A 5 11.80 13.60 32.08
C SER A 5 11.22 12.42 32.85
N SER A 6 11.61 11.21 32.47
CA SER A 6 11.24 9.97 33.13
C SER A 6 12.42 9.44 33.95
N GLN A 7 12.14 8.94 35.15
CA GLN A 7 13.06 8.17 35.98
C GLN A 7 12.68 6.68 36.02
N SER A 8 11.49 6.32 35.51
CA SER A 8 10.98 4.94 35.50
C SER A 8 10.88 4.41 34.07
N VAL A 9 11.97 3.83 33.58
CA VAL A 9 12.09 3.35 32.19
C VAL A 9 12.20 1.83 32.13
N ARG A 10 11.46 1.20 31.22
CA ARG A 10 11.59 -0.23 30.89
C ARG A 10 11.44 -0.48 29.39
N SER A 11 11.92 -1.61 28.91
CA SER A 11 11.81 -2.01 27.50
C SER A 11 10.95 -3.26 27.32
N LEU A 12 10.28 -3.34 26.17
CA LEU A 12 9.62 -4.55 25.68
C LEU A 12 10.16 -4.88 24.29
N VAL A 13 10.36 -6.18 24.04
CA VAL A 13 10.64 -6.72 22.70
C VAL A 13 9.42 -7.55 22.31
N VAL A 14 8.81 -7.20 21.18
CA VAL A 14 7.53 -7.76 20.75
C VAL A 14 7.68 -8.32 19.35
N ARG A 15 7.14 -9.52 19.12
CA ARG A 15 6.97 -10.09 17.79
C ARG A 15 5.49 -10.25 17.53
N LEU A 16 5.03 -9.71 16.42
CA LEU A 16 3.71 -9.98 15.86
C LEU A 16 3.84 -11.04 14.76
N ASN A 17 2.89 -11.95 14.74
CA ASN A 17 2.82 -13.10 13.87
C ASN A 17 1.81 -12.86 12.74
N LYS A 18 1.85 -13.77 11.77
CA LYS A 18 0.96 -13.73 10.63
C LYS A 18 -0.51 -13.69 11.05
N GLY A 19 -1.27 -12.78 10.45
CA GLY A 19 -2.72 -12.65 10.63
C GLY A 19 -3.13 -11.73 11.78
N GLU A 20 -2.18 -11.18 12.53
CA GLU A 20 -2.46 -10.13 13.52
C GLU A 20 -2.58 -8.76 12.84
N ASP A 21 -3.45 -7.88 13.36
CA ASP A 21 -3.40 -6.45 13.03
C ASP A 21 -2.45 -5.72 13.99
N LEU A 22 -1.56 -4.91 13.44
CA LEU A 22 -0.52 -4.21 14.18
C LEU A 22 -1.09 -3.19 15.18
N ALA A 23 -2.09 -2.41 14.76
CA ALA A 23 -2.66 -1.35 15.58
C ALA A 23 -3.49 -1.94 16.73
N GLU A 24 -4.30 -2.96 16.45
CA GLU A 24 -5.08 -3.68 17.47
C GLU A 24 -4.17 -4.40 18.48
N SER A 25 -3.08 -5.01 18.00
CA SER A 25 -2.09 -5.68 18.85
C SER A 25 -1.41 -4.69 19.81
N LEU A 26 -1.02 -3.52 19.31
CA LEU A 26 -0.43 -2.45 20.13
C LEU A 26 -1.44 -1.83 21.10
N ALA A 27 -2.71 -1.67 20.69
CA ALA A 27 -3.78 -1.21 21.57
C ALA A 27 -4.00 -2.20 22.73
N SER A 28 -4.02 -3.50 22.44
CA SER A 28 -4.11 -4.56 23.45
C SER A 28 -2.88 -4.60 24.38
N LEU A 29 -1.71 -4.29 23.82
CA LEU A 29 -0.47 -4.19 24.58
C LEU A 29 -0.50 -3.02 25.57
N ILE A 30 -1.08 -1.88 25.20
CA ILE A 30 -1.24 -0.71 26.10
C ILE A 30 -1.98 -1.12 27.37
N THR A 31 -3.11 -1.82 27.23
CA THR A 31 -3.92 -2.25 28.38
C THR A 31 -3.22 -3.34 29.18
N SER A 32 -2.76 -4.42 28.53
CA SER A 32 -2.17 -5.59 29.21
C SER A 32 -0.87 -5.25 29.94
N GLN A 33 -0.05 -4.36 29.37
CA GLN A 33 1.21 -3.93 29.94
C GLN A 33 1.10 -2.61 30.71
N ARG A 34 -0.12 -2.11 30.96
CA ARG A 34 -0.41 -0.83 31.65
C ARG A 34 0.53 0.28 31.20
N ILE A 35 0.58 0.50 29.90
CA ILE A 35 1.46 1.49 29.27
C ILE A 35 0.84 2.87 29.43
N THR A 36 1.54 3.77 30.11
CA THR A 36 1.15 5.19 30.20
C THR A 36 1.69 5.96 29.01
N VAL A 37 3.00 5.84 28.73
CA VAL A 37 3.70 6.40 27.58
C VAL A 37 4.74 5.39 27.09
N ALA A 38 4.81 5.17 25.78
CA ALA A 38 5.91 4.42 25.16
C ALA A 38 6.35 5.04 23.83
N THR A 39 7.62 4.87 23.50
CA THR A 39 8.15 5.04 22.14
C THR A 39 8.21 3.67 21.47
N VAL A 40 7.79 3.58 20.21
CA VAL A 40 7.74 2.34 19.41
C VAL A 40 8.69 2.47 18.24
N GLN A 41 9.49 1.43 18.02
CA GLN A 41 10.34 1.26 16.85
C GLN A 41 10.19 -0.17 16.33
N GLY A 42 10.17 -0.36 15.02
CA GLY A 42 10.13 -1.72 14.46
C GLY A 42 10.20 -1.78 12.96
N HIS A 43 10.22 -3.01 12.44
CA HIS A 43 10.29 -3.35 11.03
C HIS A 43 9.75 -4.77 10.80
N GLY A 44 9.54 -5.14 9.54
CA GLY A 44 9.05 -6.48 9.20
C GLY A 44 8.37 -6.57 7.84
N ALA A 45 7.37 -7.43 7.73
CA ALA A 45 6.60 -7.67 6.52
C ALA A 45 5.10 -7.63 6.79
N LEU A 46 4.35 -7.06 5.85
CA LEU A 46 2.91 -6.85 5.91
C LEU A 46 2.22 -7.43 4.67
N GLU A 47 0.97 -7.84 4.82
CA GLU A 47 0.09 -8.21 3.69
C GLU A 47 -0.70 -6.99 3.18
N ALA A 48 -1.04 -6.08 4.09
CA ALA A 48 -1.74 -4.85 3.81
C ALA A 48 -1.39 -3.75 4.83
N VAL A 49 -1.49 -2.49 4.42
CA VAL A 49 -1.34 -1.32 5.29
C VAL A 49 -2.31 -0.22 4.87
N ILE A 50 -2.88 0.48 5.85
CA ILE A 50 -3.68 1.68 5.64
C ILE A 50 -2.88 2.88 6.17
N LEU A 51 -2.59 3.82 5.28
CA LEU A 51 -1.83 5.04 5.59
C LEU A 51 -2.65 6.28 5.27
N ASP A 52 -2.52 7.32 6.08
CA ASP A 52 -2.97 8.67 5.72
C ASP A 52 -1.84 9.71 5.83
N SER A 53 -2.12 10.90 5.32
CA SER A 53 -1.18 12.03 5.32
C SER A 53 -1.88 13.30 5.71
N TYR A 54 -1.19 14.13 6.49
CA TYR A 54 -1.70 15.43 6.93
C TYR A 54 -1.71 16.45 5.78
N ASP A 55 -2.86 17.09 5.56
CA ASP A 55 -3.02 18.22 4.65
C ASP A 55 -2.92 19.54 5.46
N ALA A 56 -1.82 20.26 5.25
CA ALA A 56 -1.55 21.52 5.93
C ALA A 56 -2.51 22.65 5.55
N ARG A 57 -3.10 22.62 4.35
CA ARG A 57 -4.08 23.64 3.91
C ARG A 57 -5.42 23.40 4.59
N ALA A 58 -5.86 22.14 4.60
CA ALA A 58 -7.12 21.74 5.24
C ALA A 58 -7.00 21.58 6.77
N ARG A 59 -5.79 21.54 7.33
CA ARG A 59 -5.50 21.29 8.76
C ARG A 59 -6.15 20.01 9.28
N THR A 60 -6.14 18.99 8.44
CA THR A 60 -6.76 17.69 8.71
C THR A 60 -5.95 16.61 8.03
N TYR A 61 -6.16 15.35 8.43
CA TYR A 61 -5.67 14.22 7.66
C TYR A 61 -6.56 14.01 6.43
N GLY A 62 -5.93 13.74 5.29
CA GLY A 62 -6.63 13.40 4.07
C GLY A 62 -7.18 11.98 4.09
N ASP A 63 -7.74 11.55 2.96
CA ASP A 63 -8.28 10.20 2.82
C ASP A 63 -7.22 9.13 3.06
N ALA A 64 -7.55 8.16 3.91
CA ALA A 64 -6.73 7.00 4.14
C ALA A 64 -6.65 6.14 2.87
N ARG A 65 -5.46 5.60 2.59
CA ARG A 65 -5.19 4.78 1.41
C ARG A 65 -4.74 3.40 1.84
N THR A 66 -5.35 2.39 1.26
CA THR A 66 -5.01 1.00 1.47
C THR A 66 -4.02 0.54 0.42
N PHE A 67 -2.92 -0.07 0.87
CA PHE A 67 -1.93 -0.73 0.02
C PHE A 67 -1.90 -2.21 0.40
N THR A 68 -1.90 -3.08 -0.60
CA THR A 68 -1.96 -4.54 -0.42
C THR A 68 -0.86 -5.22 -1.24
N GLY A 69 -0.50 -6.45 -0.85
CA GLY A 69 0.45 -7.29 -1.56
C GLY A 69 1.69 -7.60 -0.72
N ARG A 70 2.84 -7.78 -1.38
CA ARG A 70 4.11 -8.02 -0.69
C ARG A 70 4.69 -6.69 -0.25
N LEU A 71 4.54 -6.39 1.04
CA LEU A 71 4.98 -5.13 1.63
C LEU A 71 6.07 -5.37 2.66
N GLU A 72 7.17 -4.64 2.54
CA GLU A 72 8.23 -4.62 3.54
C GLU A 72 8.08 -3.37 4.39
N LEU A 73 7.80 -3.55 5.68
CA LEU A 73 7.80 -2.48 6.67
C LEU A 73 9.25 -2.12 6.99
N ILE A 74 9.79 -1.13 6.27
CA ILE A 74 11.17 -0.64 6.42
C ILE A 74 11.35 -0.01 7.80
N SER A 75 10.38 0.81 8.22
CA SER A 75 10.41 1.43 9.54
C SER A 75 9.01 1.72 10.03
N LEU A 76 8.78 1.40 11.31
CA LEU A 76 7.69 1.89 12.13
C LEU A 76 8.28 2.74 13.22
N GLN A 77 7.78 3.96 13.39
CA GLN A 77 8.20 4.88 14.45
C GLN A 77 6.98 5.57 15.03
N GLY A 78 6.95 5.75 16.34
CA GLY A 78 5.89 6.55 16.95
C GLY A 78 5.80 6.37 18.44
N HIS A 79 4.62 6.67 18.97
CA HIS A 79 4.38 6.61 20.40
C HIS A 79 3.04 5.98 20.72
N LEU A 80 2.99 5.35 21.88
CA LEU A 80 1.79 4.88 22.54
C LEU A 80 1.53 5.77 23.75
N SER A 81 0.27 6.03 24.01
CA SER A 81 -0.18 6.68 25.23
C SER A 81 -1.52 6.10 25.67
N THR A 82 -1.95 6.50 26.86
CA THR A 82 -3.33 6.31 27.30
C THR A 82 -4.00 7.67 27.41
N ARG A 83 -5.20 7.81 26.84
CA ARG A 83 -6.04 9.00 26.98
C ARG A 83 -7.38 8.59 27.58
N GLU A 84 -7.73 9.14 28.74
CA GLU A 84 -9.00 8.82 29.42
C GLU A 84 -9.22 7.31 29.62
N GLY A 85 -8.15 6.55 29.84
CA GLY A 85 -8.18 5.08 29.98
C GLY A 85 -8.23 4.30 28.66
N HIS A 86 -8.31 4.99 27.52
CA HIS A 86 -8.32 4.38 26.19
C HIS A 86 -6.93 4.41 25.55
N PRO A 87 -6.56 3.35 24.80
CA PRO A 87 -5.34 3.33 23.99
C PRO A 87 -5.28 4.49 22.98
N ASP A 88 -4.15 5.19 22.93
CA ASP A 88 -3.84 6.22 21.94
C ASP A 88 -2.56 5.83 21.18
N LEU A 89 -2.68 5.66 19.87
CA LEU A 89 -1.59 5.25 18.99
C LEU A 89 -1.27 6.39 18.02
N TYR A 90 -0.01 6.80 17.98
CA TYR A 90 0.47 7.78 17.01
C TYR A 90 1.72 7.26 16.32
N LEU A 91 1.52 6.56 15.22
CA LEU A 91 2.52 5.78 14.50
C LEU A 91 2.69 6.29 13.08
N HIS A 92 3.92 6.31 12.59
CA HIS A 92 4.25 6.50 11.18
C HIS A 92 4.99 5.28 10.66
N ALA A 93 4.75 4.95 9.41
CA ALA A 93 5.39 3.84 8.74
C ALA A 93 6.01 4.28 7.42
N ALA A 94 7.18 3.70 7.10
CA ALA A 94 7.73 3.64 5.75
C ALA A 94 7.66 2.19 5.27
N VAL A 95 7.05 1.98 4.10
CA VAL A 95 6.77 0.66 3.55
C VAL A 95 7.28 0.58 2.11
N ALA A 96 8.12 -0.40 1.83
CA ALA A 96 8.53 -0.72 0.47
C ALA A 96 7.53 -1.69 -0.18
N ARG A 97 7.28 -1.47 -1.47
CA ARG A 97 6.62 -2.43 -2.35
C ARG A 97 7.43 -2.60 -3.62
N ASP A 98 7.43 -3.82 -4.14
CA ASP A 98 7.95 -4.07 -5.47
C ASP A 98 6.91 -3.70 -6.53
N THR A 99 7.34 -3.02 -7.57
CA THR A 99 6.52 -2.63 -8.71
C THR A 99 7.22 -3.00 -10.00
N GLY A 100 6.52 -2.99 -11.12
CA GLY A 100 7.16 -3.24 -12.42
C GLY A 100 8.31 -2.26 -12.75
N ASN A 101 8.34 -1.10 -12.10
CA ASN A 101 9.37 -0.07 -12.32
C ASN A 101 10.44 -0.06 -11.21
N GLY A 102 10.50 -1.10 -10.37
CA GLY A 102 11.39 -1.21 -9.23
C GLY A 102 10.70 -0.96 -7.89
N VAL A 103 11.49 -0.69 -6.85
CA VAL A 103 10.99 -0.52 -5.49
C VAL A 103 10.42 0.89 -5.28
N GLU A 104 9.17 0.96 -4.84
CA GLU A 104 8.55 2.20 -4.37
C GLU A 104 8.47 2.20 -2.84
N VAL A 105 8.81 3.34 -2.22
CA VAL A 105 8.64 3.54 -0.77
C VAL A 105 7.45 4.46 -0.53
N LEU A 106 6.49 3.96 0.23
CA LEU A 106 5.30 4.65 0.66
C LEU A 106 5.48 5.08 2.12
N GLY A 107 4.96 6.24 2.50
CA GLY A 107 5.09 6.76 3.85
C GLY A 107 3.86 7.54 4.29
N GLY A 108 3.53 7.43 5.57
CA GLY A 108 2.39 8.13 6.16
C GLY A 108 2.19 7.78 7.62
N ARG A 109 1.14 8.34 8.22
CA ARG A 109 0.66 7.90 9.52
C ARG A 109 -0.06 6.57 9.33
N LEU A 110 0.26 5.61 10.19
CA LEU A 110 -0.31 4.27 10.15
C LEU A 110 -1.66 4.26 10.87
N ILE A 111 -2.66 3.71 10.19
CA ILE A 111 -4.01 3.50 10.73
C ILE A 111 -4.18 2.04 11.11
N GLU A 112 -3.94 1.13 10.16
CA GLU A 112 -4.05 -0.33 10.32
C GLU A 112 -2.95 -1.02 9.50
N ALA A 113 -2.57 -2.24 9.89
CA ALA A 113 -1.62 -3.04 9.12
C ALA A 113 -1.74 -4.54 9.44
N GLN A 114 -1.97 -5.34 8.40
CA GLN A 114 -2.02 -6.79 8.52
C GLN A 114 -0.63 -7.39 8.45
N VAL A 115 -0.25 -8.11 9.50
CA VAL A 115 1.11 -8.60 9.72
C VAL A 115 1.34 -9.94 9.00
N VAL A 116 2.53 -10.08 8.40
CA VAL A 116 3.15 -11.38 8.09
C VAL A 116 4.11 -11.75 9.23
N ALA A 117 5.06 -10.85 9.53
CA ALA A 117 5.97 -10.96 10.65
C ALA A 117 6.52 -9.56 10.96
N VAL A 118 6.36 -9.06 12.17
CA VAL A 118 6.86 -7.73 12.58
C VAL A 118 7.55 -7.84 13.93
N GLU A 119 8.72 -7.22 14.05
CA GLU A 119 9.48 -7.13 15.30
C GLU A 119 9.54 -5.69 15.76
N LEU A 120 9.22 -5.47 17.03
CA LEU A 120 9.13 -4.15 17.65
C LEU A 120 9.99 -4.11 18.91
N THR A 121 10.62 -2.96 19.13
CA THR A 121 11.19 -2.57 20.42
C THR A 121 10.39 -1.37 20.94
N LEU A 122 9.94 -1.46 22.19
CA LEU A 122 9.23 -0.39 22.86
C LEU A 122 10.04 0.08 24.07
N LEU A 123 10.18 1.39 24.22
CA LEU A 123 10.73 2.04 25.41
C LEU A 123 9.60 2.73 26.18
N LEU A 124 9.32 2.26 27.38
CA LEU A 124 8.17 2.68 28.19
C LEU A 124 8.63 3.60 29.32
N HIS A 125 7.81 4.61 29.60
CA HIS A 125 8.04 5.61 30.64
C HIS A 125 6.86 5.56 31.62
N ASP A 126 6.93 4.66 32.60
CA ASP A 126 5.77 4.32 33.46
C ASP A 126 5.39 5.46 34.43
N ASP A 127 6.28 6.43 34.65
CA ASP A 127 6.06 7.61 35.49
C ASP A 127 5.57 8.83 34.70
N LEU A 128 5.52 8.76 33.36
CA LEU A 128 5.02 9.83 32.53
C LEU A 128 3.54 9.64 32.19
N HIS A 129 2.82 10.76 32.21
CA HIS A 129 1.42 10.85 31.80
C HIS A 129 1.32 11.95 30.75
N LEU A 130 1.31 11.54 29.48
CA LEU A 130 1.20 12.45 28.35
C LEU A 130 -0.02 12.07 27.52
N GLU A 131 -0.78 13.08 27.13
CA GLU A 131 -1.99 12.91 26.32
C GLU A 131 -1.88 13.75 25.06
N ARG A 132 -2.56 13.31 24.00
CA ARG A 132 -2.66 14.08 22.76
C ARG A 132 -3.95 14.85 22.68
N THR A 133 -3.83 16.15 22.41
CA THR A 133 -4.98 17.01 22.08
C THR A 133 -4.70 17.74 20.78
N PRO A 134 -5.67 17.84 19.85
CA PRO A 134 -5.54 18.68 18.68
C PRO A 134 -5.27 20.14 19.10
N GLU A 135 -4.25 20.74 18.50
CA GLU A 135 -4.02 22.18 18.58
C GLU A 135 -4.73 22.92 17.43
N THR A 136 -4.45 24.21 17.27
CA THR A 136 -4.95 25.05 16.14
C THR A 136 -4.54 24.53 14.76
N THR A 137 -3.54 23.65 14.71
CA THR A 137 -3.06 22.95 13.51
C THR A 137 -3.88 21.72 13.16
N GLY A 138 -4.73 21.20 14.07
CA GLY A 138 -5.42 19.92 13.87
C GLY A 138 -4.53 18.68 14.05
N ILE A 139 -3.21 18.85 14.22
CA ILE A 139 -2.30 17.77 14.59
C ILE A 139 -2.40 17.56 16.11
N PRO A 140 -2.71 16.34 16.58
CA PRO A 140 -2.68 16.04 18.00
C PRO A 140 -1.24 16.06 18.54
N THR A 141 -0.95 16.98 19.46
CA THR A 141 0.36 17.16 20.08
C THR A 141 0.30 16.82 21.56
N TRP A 142 1.47 16.57 22.15
CA TRP A 142 1.60 16.24 23.55
C TRP A 142 1.16 17.36 24.48
N ARG A 143 0.44 16.98 25.53
CA ARG A 143 0.18 17.76 26.73
C ARG A 143 0.46 16.92 27.97
N THR A 144 0.80 17.59 29.06
CA THR A 144 0.87 16.95 30.38
C THR A 144 -0.53 16.48 30.76
N GLY A 145 -0.70 15.17 30.87
CA GLY A 145 -1.93 14.56 31.38
C GLY A 145 -2.00 14.67 32.90
N SER A 146 -3.20 14.59 33.46
CA SER A 146 -3.35 14.44 34.91
C SER A 146 -3.03 13.00 35.30
N ALA A 147 -2.24 12.81 36.36
CA ALA A 147 -2.01 11.49 36.91
C ALA A 147 -3.34 10.90 37.38
N VAL A 148 -3.84 9.87 36.69
CA VAL A 148 -4.92 9.04 37.25
C VAL A 148 -4.27 8.22 38.35
N GLN A 149 -4.85 8.23 39.56
CA GLN A 149 -4.32 7.51 40.73
C GLN A 149 -3.92 6.09 40.33
N SER A 150 -2.63 5.77 40.50
CA SER A 150 -2.06 4.50 40.13
C SER A 150 -2.65 3.37 40.99
N ALA A 151 -3.13 2.32 40.31
CA ALA A 151 -3.41 1.03 40.93
C ALA A 151 -2.09 0.45 41.52
N PRO A 152 -2.15 -0.41 42.55
CA PRO A 152 -0.97 -0.86 43.29
C PRO A 152 0.07 -1.57 42.41
N ALA A 153 1.30 -1.63 42.93
CA ALA A 153 2.49 -2.18 42.29
C ALA A 153 2.23 -3.50 41.53
N ARG A 154 2.78 -3.57 40.32
CA ARG A 154 2.62 -4.70 39.39
C ARG A 154 3.23 -5.98 39.99
N PRO A 155 2.49 -7.11 40.04
CA PRO A 155 3.11 -8.41 40.24
C PRO A 155 4.03 -8.74 39.05
N ALA A 156 5.12 -9.48 39.27
CA ALA A 156 6.04 -9.89 38.22
C ALA A 156 5.30 -10.46 36.98
N PRO A 157 5.80 -10.22 35.74
CA PRO A 157 5.11 -10.64 34.53
C PRO A 157 4.83 -12.14 34.57
N ALA A 158 3.56 -12.52 34.36
CA ALA A 158 3.19 -13.91 34.17
C ALA A 158 3.87 -14.44 32.89
N PRO A 159 4.36 -15.69 32.88
CA PRO A 159 4.95 -16.28 31.70
C PRO A 159 3.92 -16.29 30.56
N ALA A 160 4.39 -15.97 29.35
CA ALA A 160 3.59 -15.97 28.14
C ALA A 160 2.80 -17.28 28.02
N LEU A 161 1.53 -17.19 27.60
CA LEU A 161 0.75 -18.37 27.20
C LEU A 161 1.54 -19.10 26.11
N ALA A 162 2.16 -20.22 26.50
CA ALA A 162 2.78 -21.13 25.57
C ALA A 162 1.68 -21.99 24.94
N THR A 163 1.28 -21.65 23.72
CA THR A 163 0.77 -22.68 22.80
C THR A 163 1.98 -23.25 22.06
N ALA A 164 2.49 -24.36 22.60
CA ALA A 164 3.52 -25.13 21.94
C ALA A 164 2.94 -25.83 20.70
N SER A 165 3.58 -25.66 19.55
CA SER A 165 3.88 -26.80 18.70
C SER A 165 5.21 -26.58 17.97
N SER A 166 6.20 -27.30 18.48
CA SER A 166 7.46 -27.73 17.86
C SER A 166 7.46 -27.71 16.33
N ILE A 167 8.37 -26.94 15.73
CA ILE A 167 9.42 -27.46 14.84
C ILE A 167 10.65 -26.56 14.99
N ALA A 168 11.69 -27.06 15.64
CA ALA A 168 13.02 -26.48 15.58
C ALA A 168 13.76 -27.18 14.44
N GLU A 169 14.03 -26.48 13.34
CA GLU A 169 15.08 -26.91 12.43
C GLU A 169 15.84 -25.70 11.87
N SER A 170 17.16 -25.78 12.01
CA SER A 170 18.12 -24.75 11.66
C SER A 170 18.21 -24.63 10.14
N VAL A 171 17.55 -23.63 9.55
CA VAL A 171 17.77 -23.28 8.14
C VAL A 171 18.91 -22.27 8.08
N ARG A 172 20.13 -22.75 7.86
CA ARG A 172 21.17 -21.94 7.22
C ARG A 172 20.88 -21.91 5.72
N PRO A 173 20.97 -20.76 5.03
CA PRO A 173 20.71 -20.71 3.60
C PRO A 173 21.78 -21.54 2.86
N ARG A 174 21.37 -22.63 2.22
CA ARG A 174 22.21 -23.33 1.23
C ARG A 174 22.24 -22.51 -0.05
N ARG A 175 23.44 -22.21 -0.55
CA ARG A 175 23.65 -21.73 -1.92
C ARG A 175 23.39 -22.89 -2.87
N ILE A 176 22.28 -22.83 -3.60
CA ILE A 176 21.96 -23.77 -4.68
C ILE A 176 22.83 -23.43 -5.89
N THR A 177 23.41 -24.44 -6.54
CA THR A 177 24.24 -24.25 -7.73
C THR A 177 23.37 -24.10 -8.98
N THR A 178 23.93 -23.50 -10.05
CA THR A 178 23.24 -23.30 -11.34
C THR A 178 22.73 -24.61 -11.97
N ALA A 179 23.33 -25.74 -11.62
CA ALA A 179 22.93 -27.07 -12.10
C ALA A 179 21.65 -27.58 -11.41
N GLU A 180 21.50 -27.38 -10.09
CA GLU A 180 20.32 -27.81 -9.33
C GLU A 180 19.06 -27.00 -9.69
N ARG A 181 19.23 -25.75 -10.18
CA ARG A 181 18.13 -24.93 -10.70
C ARG A 181 17.58 -25.44 -12.04
N ALA A 182 18.40 -26.11 -12.84
CA ALA A 182 18.00 -26.65 -14.14
C ALA A 182 17.22 -27.98 -13.99
N GLU A 183 17.55 -28.77 -12.97
CA GLU A 183 16.91 -30.08 -12.72
C GLU A 183 15.52 -29.93 -12.08
N ALA A 184 15.33 -28.93 -11.20
CA ALA A 184 14.02 -28.62 -10.60
C ALA A 184 13.00 -28.03 -11.61
N ALA A 185 13.48 -27.43 -12.70
CA ALA A 185 12.62 -26.90 -13.77
C ALA A 185 12.07 -27.99 -14.70
N ALA A 186 12.64 -29.20 -14.68
CA ALA A 186 12.28 -30.29 -15.58
C ALA A 186 11.19 -31.24 -15.03
N GLN A 187 10.72 -31.06 -13.80
CA GLN A 187 9.77 -31.98 -13.13
C GLN A 187 8.47 -31.31 -12.63
N ALA A 188 8.15 -30.09 -13.09
CA ALA A 188 6.86 -29.48 -12.80
C ALA A 188 5.76 -29.97 -13.79
N PRO A 189 4.56 -30.35 -13.31
CA PRO A 189 3.48 -30.82 -14.18
C PRO A 189 2.86 -29.67 -14.99
N ALA A 190 2.43 -29.99 -16.22
CA ALA A 190 1.86 -29.04 -17.17
C ALA A 190 0.52 -28.43 -16.68
N PRO A 191 0.26 -27.13 -16.92
CA PRO A 191 -0.99 -26.50 -16.51
C PRO A 191 -2.16 -26.85 -17.45
N ALA A 192 -3.36 -26.95 -16.87
CA ALA A 192 -4.65 -27.13 -17.53
C ALA A 192 -5.11 -25.82 -18.22
N PRO A 193 -6.00 -25.86 -19.23
CA PRO A 193 -6.37 -24.69 -20.01
C PRO A 193 -7.41 -23.84 -19.25
N GLU A 194 -7.15 -22.53 -19.12
CA GLU A 194 -8.12 -21.58 -18.55
C GLU A 194 -8.96 -20.91 -19.64
N VAL A 195 -10.26 -20.84 -19.32
CA VAL A 195 -11.36 -20.33 -20.13
C VAL A 195 -11.45 -18.81 -19.98
N MET A 196 -11.46 -18.10 -21.11
CA MET A 196 -11.66 -16.65 -21.19
C MET A 196 -13.15 -16.29 -21.09
N VAL A 197 -13.53 -15.39 -20.18
CA VAL A 197 -14.78 -14.62 -20.25
C VAL A 197 -14.45 -13.13 -20.28
N ALA A 198 -14.84 -12.46 -21.37
CA ALA A 198 -14.65 -11.04 -21.62
C ALA A 198 -15.69 -10.18 -20.89
N ARG A 199 -15.26 -8.99 -20.46
CA ARG A 199 -16.10 -7.87 -19.99
C ARG A 199 -16.72 -7.13 -21.20
N ARG A 200 -17.99 -6.72 -21.10
CA ARG A 200 -18.65 -5.68 -21.94
C ARG A 200 -19.21 -4.55 -21.04
N PRO A 201 -19.65 -3.41 -21.59
CA PRO A 201 -19.27 -2.07 -21.14
C PRO A 201 -20.39 -1.35 -20.36
N ALA A 202 -20.06 -0.13 -19.91
CA ALA A 202 -20.88 0.74 -19.06
C ALA A 202 -22.20 1.22 -19.70
N PRO A 203 -23.20 1.51 -18.85
CA PRO A 203 -24.20 2.54 -19.12
C PRO A 203 -24.24 3.64 -18.05
N THR A 204 -24.68 4.83 -18.45
CA THR A 204 -25.20 5.94 -17.63
C THR A 204 -26.61 6.28 -18.16
N PRO A 205 -27.51 6.98 -17.44
CA PRO A 205 -27.32 7.72 -16.18
C PRO A 205 -28.43 7.58 -15.10
N GLU A 206 -28.17 8.22 -13.95
CA GLU A 206 -29.10 8.82 -12.96
C GLU A 206 -29.68 8.07 -11.72
N VAL A 207 -29.44 8.73 -10.57
CA VAL A 207 -30.27 9.00 -9.37
C VAL A 207 -30.60 7.89 -8.34
N VAL A 208 -29.90 8.02 -7.19
CA VAL A 208 -30.29 7.87 -5.76
C VAL A 208 -31.29 6.78 -5.33
N THR A 209 -30.84 5.81 -4.51
CA THR A 209 -31.39 5.44 -3.16
C THR A 209 -30.54 4.35 -2.47
N LYS A 210 -30.70 4.21 -1.15
CA LYS A 210 -29.93 3.39 -0.16
C LYS A 210 -30.23 1.85 -0.23
N PRO A 211 -29.47 0.98 0.48
CA PRO A 211 -28.94 -0.28 -0.06
C PRO A 211 -29.84 -1.53 0.11
N THR A 212 -29.65 -2.51 -0.77
CA THR A 212 -30.21 -3.88 -0.64
C THR A 212 -29.11 -4.93 -0.81
N THR A 213 -29.15 -5.98 0.00
CA THR A 213 -28.10 -6.96 0.27
C THR A 213 -27.74 -7.91 -0.88
N LEU A 214 -26.56 -8.53 -0.78
CA LEU A 214 -25.86 -9.41 -1.75
C LEU A 214 -26.63 -10.63 -2.32
N ALA A 215 -27.85 -10.91 -1.86
CA ALA A 215 -28.57 -12.13 -2.23
C ALA A 215 -29.44 -12.00 -3.50
N GLU A 216 -29.89 -10.80 -3.89
CA GLU A 216 -30.89 -10.63 -4.96
C GLU A 216 -30.28 -10.43 -6.36
N ALA A 217 -28.99 -10.09 -6.45
CA ALA A 217 -28.32 -9.86 -7.75
C ALA A 217 -28.04 -11.16 -8.53
N ALA A 218 -28.12 -12.34 -7.89
CA ALA A 218 -27.72 -13.62 -8.48
C ALA A 218 -28.78 -14.25 -9.41
N GLN A 219 -30.03 -13.75 -9.44
CA GLN A 219 -31.12 -14.42 -10.16
C GLN A 219 -31.42 -13.88 -11.57
N GLN A 220 -30.79 -12.80 -12.05
CA GLN A 220 -31.16 -12.17 -13.33
C GLN A 220 -30.26 -12.49 -14.55
N LEU A 221 -29.31 -13.43 -14.45
CA LEU A 221 -28.30 -13.64 -15.52
C LEU A 221 -28.64 -14.68 -16.61
N HIS A 222 -29.82 -15.32 -16.62
CA HIS A 222 -30.14 -16.38 -17.61
C HIS A 222 -31.30 -16.03 -18.54
N ALA A 223 -31.04 -15.32 -19.66
CA ALA A 223 -31.87 -15.39 -20.89
C ALA A 223 -31.23 -14.71 -22.15
N MET A 224 -30.74 -15.55 -23.08
CA MET A 224 -30.72 -15.39 -24.57
C MET A 224 -29.79 -14.32 -25.24
N PRO A 225 -29.63 -14.30 -26.61
CA PRO A 225 -28.74 -15.16 -27.39
C PRO A 225 -27.78 -14.40 -28.35
N ALA A 226 -26.95 -15.14 -29.10
CA ALA A 226 -25.78 -14.71 -29.89
C ALA A 226 -26.06 -13.97 -31.22
N LYS A 227 -25.10 -13.13 -31.69
CA LYS A 227 -24.86 -12.86 -33.13
C LYS A 227 -23.54 -12.14 -33.49
N HIS A 228 -22.83 -12.78 -34.44
CA HIS A 228 -22.06 -12.29 -35.59
C HIS A 228 -20.67 -11.62 -35.42
N GLU A 229 -19.67 -12.33 -35.93
CA GLU A 229 -18.27 -11.93 -36.18
C GLU A 229 -18.11 -11.03 -37.41
N ARG A 230 -17.12 -10.14 -37.36
CA ARG A 230 -16.35 -9.68 -38.54
C ARG A 230 -14.88 -9.53 -38.16
N THR A 231 -14.04 -10.05 -39.05
CA THR A 231 -12.57 -10.17 -39.04
C THR A 231 -11.85 -8.84 -39.30
N VAL A 232 -10.65 -8.66 -38.72
CA VAL A 232 -9.70 -7.61 -39.10
C VAL A 232 -8.29 -8.21 -39.18
N ASP A 233 -7.58 -7.88 -40.25
CA ASP A 233 -6.23 -8.31 -40.63
C ASP A 233 -5.13 -7.92 -39.63
N GLU A 234 -4.22 -8.86 -39.37
CA GLU A 234 -2.98 -8.68 -38.61
C GLU A 234 -1.79 -8.45 -39.56
N ASN A 235 -1.27 -7.21 -39.64
CA ASN A 235 0.15 -6.87 -39.80
C ASN A 235 0.33 -5.39 -40.22
N VAL A 236 0.26 -4.46 -39.28
CA VAL A 236 0.82 -3.11 -39.47
C VAL A 236 1.61 -2.73 -38.22
N THR A 237 2.93 -2.63 -38.37
CA THR A 237 3.81 -2.04 -37.34
C THR A 237 3.46 -0.55 -37.21
N PRO A 238 3.09 -0.03 -36.03
CA PRO A 238 2.65 1.35 -35.88
C PRO A 238 3.85 2.32 -35.91
N GLU A 239 4.05 3.02 -37.03
CA GLU A 239 5.05 4.11 -37.16
C GLU A 239 4.45 5.46 -36.74
N VAL A 240 4.87 5.97 -35.58
CA VAL A 240 4.52 7.32 -35.07
C VAL A 240 5.32 8.37 -35.85
N GLY A 241 4.66 9.43 -36.35
CA GLY A 241 5.30 10.51 -37.11
C GLY A 241 5.37 11.85 -36.36
N LEU A 242 6.19 12.77 -36.88
CA LEU A 242 6.24 14.16 -36.40
C LEU A 242 4.88 14.86 -36.61
N GLY A 243 4.40 15.56 -35.58
CA GLY A 243 3.11 16.24 -35.59
C GLY A 243 1.93 15.38 -35.12
N ASP A 244 2.11 14.07 -34.96
CA ASP A 244 1.08 13.16 -34.42
C ASP A 244 0.77 13.45 -32.95
N VAL A 245 -0.42 13.05 -32.51
CA VAL A 245 -0.87 13.19 -31.11
C VAL A 245 -0.71 11.87 -30.37
N LEU A 246 0.01 11.89 -29.25
CA LEU A 246 0.16 10.78 -28.33
C LEU A 246 -0.72 11.00 -27.09
N LEU A 247 -1.59 10.03 -26.80
CA LEU A 247 -2.35 9.96 -25.56
C LEU A 247 -1.50 9.23 -24.52
N HIS A 248 -0.70 9.96 -23.76
CA HIS A 248 0.16 9.39 -22.73
C HIS A 248 -0.65 9.10 -21.45
N PRO A 249 -0.52 7.92 -20.81
CA PRO A 249 -1.36 7.52 -19.68
C PRO A 249 -1.24 8.47 -18.47
N THR A 250 -0.02 8.95 -18.18
CA THR A 250 0.24 9.90 -17.09
C THR A 250 0.24 11.37 -17.53
N LEU A 251 0.88 11.68 -18.67
CA LEU A 251 1.12 13.05 -19.12
C LEU A 251 -0.08 13.65 -19.88
N GLY A 252 -1.02 12.82 -20.33
CA GLY A 252 -2.18 13.23 -21.14
C GLY A 252 -1.80 13.46 -22.60
N ASP A 253 -2.64 14.23 -23.29
CA ASP A 253 -2.50 14.54 -24.71
C ASP A 253 -1.21 15.36 -24.96
N ALA A 254 -0.41 14.90 -25.90
CA ALA A 254 0.86 15.49 -26.25
C ALA A 254 1.14 15.38 -27.75
N GLN A 255 1.75 16.40 -28.33
CA GLN A 255 2.13 16.42 -29.74
C GLN A 255 3.58 15.99 -29.92
N VAL A 256 3.86 15.14 -30.90
CA VAL A 256 5.23 14.75 -31.26
C VAL A 256 5.92 15.94 -31.95
N VAL A 257 6.97 16.46 -31.32
CA VAL A 257 7.75 17.61 -31.83
C VAL A 257 9.16 17.20 -32.28
N GLY A 258 9.65 16.04 -31.84
CA GLY A 258 10.92 15.48 -32.28
C GLY A 258 10.89 13.95 -32.18
N LEU A 259 11.47 13.26 -33.15
CA LEU A 259 11.55 11.81 -33.18
C LEU A 259 12.95 11.38 -33.62
N ASN A 260 13.64 10.66 -32.75
CA ASN A 260 14.89 9.96 -33.02
C ASN A 260 14.68 8.46 -32.70
N ASP A 261 15.59 7.60 -33.18
CA ASP A 261 15.44 6.13 -33.18
C ASP A 261 14.78 5.54 -31.91
N ASP A 262 15.25 5.91 -30.71
CA ASP A 262 14.70 5.40 -29.43
C ASP A 262 14.01 6.48 -28.55
N ARG A 263 13.99 7.74 -29.01
CA ARG A 263 13.58 8.89 -28.21
C ARG A 263 12.60 9.78 -28.95
N CYS A 264 11.42 9.96 -28.36
CA CYS A 264 10.37 10.85 -28.84
C CYS A 264 10.28 12.08 -27.92
N ASP A 265 10.55 13.27 -28.46
CA ASP A 265 10.31 14.53 -27.77
C ASP A 265 8.85 14.96 -28.03
N ILE A 266 8.09 15.06 -26.95
CA ILE A 266 6.66 15.40 -26.95
C ILE A 266 6.42 16.75 -26.28
N LYS A 267 5.52 17.55 -26.85
CA LYS A 267 5.05 18.79 -26.27
C LYS A 267 3.68 18.54 -25.63
N LEU A 268 3.57 18.77 -24.33
CA LEU A 268 2.33 18.55 -23.58
C LEU A 268 1.31 19.65 -23.87
N ASP A 269 0.07 19.29 -24.20
CA ASP A 269 -0.98 20.29 -24.50
C ASP A 269 -1.38 21.09 -23.26
N ARG A 270 -1.37 20.46 -22.08
CA ARG A 270 -1.78 21.11 -20.82
C ARG A 270 -0.77 22.12 -20.27
N SER A 271 0.53 21.93 -20.53
CA SER A 271 1.58 22.76 -19.93
C SER A 271 2.49 23.46 -20.94
N GLY A 272 2.36 23.12 -22.24
CA GLY A 272 3.25 23.60 -23.30
C GLY A 272 4.70 23.13 -23.17
N SER A 273 5.03 22.34 -22.15
CA SER A 273 6.40 21.91 -21.85
C SER A 273 6.82 20.76 -22.77
N VAL A 274 8.05 20.78 -23.23
CA VAL A 274 8.64 19.69 -24.03
C VAL A 274 9.29 18.68 -23.09
N ARG A 275 9.00 17.39 -23.30
CA ARG A 275 9.56 16.28 -22.55
C ARG A 275 9.97 15.15 -23.48
N ALA A 276 11.03 14.46 -23.13
CA ALA A 276 11.47 13.25 -23.84
C ALA A 276 10.83 12.01 -23.23
N ILE A 277 10.30 11.13 -24.07
CA ILE A 277 9.84 9.79 -23.71
C ILE A 277 10.50 8.75 -24.62
N MET A 278 10.70 7.54 -24.11
CA MET A 278 11.18 6.40 -24.90
C MET A 278 9.97 5.56 -25.32
N LEU A 279 9.74 5.42 -26.64
CA LEU A 279 8.53 4.77 -27.17
C LEU A 279 8.49 3.27 -26.86
N ASP A 280 9.64 2.61 -26.73
CA ASP A 280 9.75 1.16 -26.45
C ASP A 280 9.12 0.71 -25.13
N TYR A 281 8.96 1.65 -24.18
CA TYR A 281 8.30 1.39 -22.90
C TYR A 281 6.78 1.36 -23.02
N PHE A 282 6.25 1.65 -24.21
CA PHE A 282 4.83 1.75 -24.47
C PHE A 282 4.41 0.80 -25.60
N GLU A 283 3.23 0.23 -25.43
CA GLU A 283 2.46 -0.34 -26.52
C GLU A 283 1.72 0.82 -27.20
N VAL A 284 2.01 1.03 -28.48
CA VAL A 284 1.46 2.12 -29.27
C VAL A 284 0.30 1.59 -30.08
N THR A 285 -0.92 2.05 -29.80
CA THR A 285 -2.12 1.60 -30.51
C THR A 285 -2.75 2.76 -31.29
N PRO A 286 -3.04 2.62 -32.60
CA PRO A 286 -3.70 3.67 -33.36
C PRO A 286 -5.10 3.94 -32.79
N GLN A 287 -5.52 5.20 -32.82
CA GLN A 287 -6.86 5.66 -32.44
C GLN A 287 -7.51 6.40 -33.61
N SER A 288 -8.81 6.66 -33.50
CA SER A 288 -9.52 7.50 -34.46
C SER A 288 -8.82 8.86 -34.59
N PRO A 289 -8.47 9.30 -35.82
CA PRO A 289 -7.84 10.59 -36.05
C PRO A 289 -8.67 11.73 -35.47
N ARG A 290 -8.00 12.74 -34.93
CA ARG A 290 -8.62 14.00 -34.45
C ARG A 290 -8.08 15.14 -35.30
N ASP A 291 -8.98 15.96 -35.82
CA ASP A 291 -8.64 17.17 -36.59
C ASP A 291 -7.65 16.94 -37.75
N GLY A 292 -7.75 15.78 -38.42
CA GLY A 292 -6.88 15.41 -39.54
C GLY A 292 -5.48 14.91 -39.14
N VAL A 293 -5.19 14.80 -37.85
CA VAL A 293 -3.91 14.32 -37.30
C VAL A 293 -4.06 12.88 -36.77
N LYS A 294 -3.03 12.05 -36.97
CA LYS A 294 -3.03 10.68 -36.45
C LYS A 294 -2.90 10.71 -34.92
N VAL A 295 -3.72 9.92 -34.26
CA VAL A 295 -3.74 9.82 -32.80
C VAL A 295 -3.30 8.42 -32.41
N TRP A 296 -2.36 8.35 -31.47
CA TRP A 296 -1.84 7.11 -30.94
C TRP A 296 -2.04 7.06 -29.45
N LYS A 297 -2.54 5.94 -28.93
CA LYS A 297 -2.66 5.71 -27.50
C LYS A 297 -1.45 4.92 -27.02
N LEU A 298 -0.75 5.49 -26.05
CA LEU A 298 0.35 4.83 -25.37
C LEU A 298 -0.21 4.05 -24.17
N VAL A 299 0.17 2.79 -24.04
CA VAL A 299 -0.10 1.98 -22.85
C VAL A 299 1.24 1.48 -22.33
N SER A 300 1.57 1.74 -21.06
CA SER A 300 2.84 1.27 -20.50
C SER A 300 2.92 -0.25 -20.59
N ARG A 301 3.99 -0.77 -21.22
CA ARG A 301 4.25 -2.21 -21.25
C ARG A 301 4.52 -2.67 -19.81
N LYS A 302 3.82 -3.71 -19.36
CA LYS A 302 4.22 -4.42 -18.12
C LYS A 302 5.55 -5.12 -18.40
N PRO A 303 6.55 -5.02 -17.51
CA PRO A 303 7.77 -5.80 -17.68
C PRO A 303 7.42 -7.29 -17.63
N ARG A 304 7.98 -8.06 -18.56
CA ARG A 304 7.96 -9.53 -18.57
C ARG A 304 8.90 -10.09 -17.49
#